data_AF-A0A7C5CDU3-F1
#
_entry.id   AF-A0A7C5CDU3-F1
#
_cell.length_a   1.000
_cell.length_b   1.000
_cell.length_c   1.000
_cell.angle_alpha   90.00
_cell.angle_beta   90.00
_cell.angle_gamma   90.00
#
_symmetry.space_group_name_H-M   'P 1'
#
loop_
_entity.id
_entity.type
_entity.pdbx_description
1 polymer ?
#
loop_
_entity_poly.entity_id
_entity_poly.type
_entity_poly.pdbx_seq_one_letter_code
_entity_poly.pdbx_strand_id
1 'polypeptide(L)'
;MDRLSGDTGPDHLGRGTAGAGGLIACGVIAILGAVAVLHVIWALRIWWPLADEAALARTVVGSPGITLMPGAPITWAVAAVLVAGMVLVAALAGWIILPGPVWMLRAGGWGMALVLLARGLATYLPFVSRWPLEQPFARLNRALYSPLITALGLGVVALLL
;
A
#
# COMPACT_ATOMS: atom_id res chain seq x y z
N MET A 1 -11.21 -1.41 56.20
CA MET A 1 -10.58 -0.07 56.16
C MET A 1 -9.08 -0.32 56.24
N ASP A 2 -8.27 -0.39 55.20
CA ASP A 2 -8.36 0.11 53.83
C ASP A 2 -7.51 -0.77 52.91
N ARG A 3 -8.15 -1.48 51.96
CA ARG A 3 -7.50 -1.92 50.73
C ARG A 3 -7.84 -0.86 49.68
N LEU A 4 -7.12 0.25 49.74
CA LEU A 4 -7.18 1.25 48.68
C LEU A 4 -6.37 0.72 47.49
N SER A 5 -7.13 0.36 46.45
CA SER A 5 -6.92 0.78 45.05
C SER A 5 -5.45 0.85 44.63
N GLY A 6 -4.96 -0.09 43.83
CA GLY A 6 -5.40 -0.13 42.43
C GLY A 6 -4.89 1.09 41.66
N ASP A 7 -3.62 1.45 41.86
CA ASP A 7 -2.92 2.38 40.96
C ASP A 7 -2.43 1.61 39.74
N THR A 8 -3.38 1.17 38.92
CA THR A 8 -3.13 0.88 37.51
C THR A 8 -3.15 2.21 36.78
N GLY A 9 -2.07 2.96 36.95
CA GLY A 9 -1.78 4.15 36.15
C GLY A 9 -1.89 3.77 34.67
N PRO A 10 -2.63 4.52 33.86
CA PRO A 10 -2.98 4.05 32.53
C PRO A 10 -1.71 3.92 31.68
N ASP A 11 -1.49 2.73 31.17
CA ASP A 11 -0.46 2.32 30.20
C ASP A 11 -0.83 2.79 28.78
N HIS A 12 -1.23 4.06 28.65
CA HIS A 12 -1.71 4.66 27.39
C HIS A 12 -0.58 5.22 26.50
N LEU A 13 0.69 5.09 26.91
CA LEU A 13 1.84 5.66 26.17
C LEU A 13 2.86 4.61 25.67
N GLY A 14 2.56 3.31 25.78
CA GLY A 14 3.53 2.24 25.49
C GLY A 14 3.30 1.39 24.23
N ARG A 15 2.14 1.48 23.56
CA ARG A 15 1.76 0.49 22.53
C ARG A 15 2.11 0.84 21.07
N GLY A 16 2.41 2.10 20.73
CA GLY A 16 2.39 2.55 19.32
C GLY A 16 3.74 2.77 18.62
N THR A 17 4.81 3.12 19.34
CA THR A 17 5.97 3.76 18.70
C THR A 17 7.24 2.89 18.61
N ALA A 18 7.41 1.91 19.50
CA ALA A 18 8.64 1.10 19.58
C ALA A 18 8.44 -0.43 19.40
N GLY A 19 7.21 -0.88 19.14
CA GLY A 19 6.86 -2.30 18.99
C GLY A 19 6.85 -2.81 17.54
N ALA A 20 6.53 -4.10 17.36
CA ALA A 20 6.40 -4.73 16.04
C ALA A 20 5.44 -3.99 15.09
N GLY A 21 4.38 -3.37 15.63
CA GLY A 21 3.46 -2.53 14.84
C GLY A 21 4.14 -1.30 14.22
N GLY A 22 5.05 -0.64 14.95
CA GLY A 22 5.82 0.49 14.41
C GLY A 22 6.73 0.07 13.24
N LEU A 23 7.36 -1.10 13.34
CA LEU A 23 8.18 -1.65 12.26
C LEU A 23 7.36 -2.00 11.02
N ILE A 24 6.17 -2.60 11.21
CA ILE A 24 5.23 -2.90 10.12
C ILE A 24 4.79 -1.61 9.44
N ALA A 25 4.39 -0.60 10.22
CA ALA A 25 3.98 0.71 9.70
C ALA A 25 5.12 1.38 8.90
N CYS A 26 6.35 1.39 9.43
CA CYS A 26 7.53 1.89 8.71
C CYS A 26 7.72 1.18 7.38
N GLY A 27 7.66 -0.16 7.37
CA GLY A 27 7.84 -0.96 6.15
C GLY A 27 6.77 -0.66 5.11
N VAL A 28 5.50 -0.63 5.51
CA VAL A 28 4.37 -0.31 4.63
C VAL A 28 4.51 1.10 4.07
N ILE A 29 4.77 2.11 4.91
CA ILE A 29 4.93 3.51 4.49
C ILE A 29 6.12 3.67 3.54
N ALA A 30 7.25 3.02 3.82
CA ALA A 30 8.44 3.08 2.97
C ALA A 30 8.17 2.53 1.57
N ILE A 31 7.50 1.38 1.48
CA ILE A 31 7.14 0.76 0.19
C ILE A 31 6.13 1.65 -0.56
N LEU A 32 5.07 2.13 0.11
CA LEU A 32 4.09 3.02 -0.52
C LEU A 32 4.74 4.33 -1.00
N GLY A 33 5.63 4.90 -0.20
CA GLY A 33 6.37 6.12 -0.54
C GLY A 33 7.29 5.92 -1.74
N ALA A 34 8.04 4.82 -1.80
CA ALA A 34 8.89 4.49 -2.95
C ALA A 34 8.06 4.36 -4.24
N VAL A 35 6.91 3.68 -4.18
CA VAL A 35 6.00 3.54 -5.33
C VAL A 35 5.35 4.89 -5.69
N ALA A 36 5.01 5.73 -4.71
CA ALA A 36 4.44 7.06 -4.96
C ALA A 36 5.44 7.97 -5.69
N VAL A 37 6.70 8.00 -5.25
CA VAL A 37 7.79 8.75 -5.91
C VAL A 37 7.95 8.29 -7.35
N LEU A 38 7.93 6.97 -7.58
CA LEU A 38 8.03 6.40 -8.92
C LEU A 38 6.87 6.86 -9.82
N HIS A 39 5.65 6.92 -9.31
CA HIS A 39 4.50 7.45 -10.05
C HIS A 39 4.62 8.95 -10.34
N VAL A 40 5.17 9.75 -9.43
CA VAL A 40 5.44 11.17 -9.68
C VAL A 40 6.47 11.33 -10.80
N ILE A 41 7.56 10.56 -10.78
CA ILE A 41 8.57 10.54 -11.84
C ILE A 41 7.93 10.20 -13.20
N TRP A 42 7.08 9.19 -13.25
CA TRP A 42 6.37 8.79 -14.47
C TRP A 42 5.32 9.82 -14.91
N ALA A 43 4.67 10.50 -13.98
CA ALA A 43 3.73 11.59 -14.27
C ALA A 43 4.46 12.80 -14.88
N LEU A 44 5.73 13.01 -14.53
CA LEU A 44 6.64 13.99 -15.13
C LEU A 44 7.23 13.52 -16.47
N ARG A 45 6.79 12.38 -17.02
CA ARG A 45 7.26 11.78 -18.28
C ARG A 45 8.74 11.37 -18.25
N ILE A 46 9.26 11.04 -17.07
CA ILE A 46 10.61 10.49 -16.89
C ILE A 46 10.49 8.97 -16.80
N TRP A 47 11.18 8.22 -17.66
CA TRP A 47 10.97 6.77 -17.84
C TRP A 47 11.72 5.85 -16.89
N TRP A 48 12.42 6.43 -15.91
CA TRP A 48 13.22 5.71 -14.94
C TRP A 48 12.39 4.65 -14.19
N PRO A 49 12.89 3.42 -13.99
CA PRO A 49 14.25 2.91 -14.20
C PRO A 49 14.57 2.39 -15.61
N LEU A 50 13.64 2.51 -16.57
CA LEU A 50 13.87 2.10 -17.96
C LEU A 50 14.21 3.30 -18.84
N ALA A 51 14.82 3.05 -20.00
CA ALA A 51 15.23 4.09 -20.94
C ALA A 51 14.10 4.50 -21.91
N ASP A 52 13.08 3.65 -22.06
CA ASP A 52 12.05 3.79 -23.08
C ASP A 52 10.64 3.68 -22.48
N GLU A 53 9.73 4.53 -22.96
CA GLU A 53 8.35 4.60 -22.52
C GLU A 53 7.60 3.30 -22.83
N ALA A 54 7.78 2.73 -24.02
CA ALA A 54 7.09 1.50 -24.40
C ALA A 54 7.59 0.33 -23.55
N ALA A 55 8.90 0.26 -23.28
CA ALA A 55 9.46 -0.73 -22.35
C ALA A 55 8.89 -0.59 -20.93
N LEU A 56 8.70 0.64 -20.43
CA LEU A 56 8.11 0.90 -19.14
C LEU A 56 6.61 0.53 -19.11
N ALA A 57 5.86 0.90 -20.15
CA ALA A 57 4.43 0.58 -20.28
C ALA A 57 4.19 -0.94 -20.30
N ARG A 58 5.00 -1.69 -21.06
CA ARG A 58 4.95 -3.17 -21.07
C ARG A 58 5.33 -3.80 -19.72
N THR A 59 6.20 -3.15 -18.95
CA THR A 59 6.71 -3.66 -17.67
C THR A 59 5.80 -3.36 -16.49
N VAL A 60 5.05 -2.25 -16.53
CA VAL A 60 4.23 -1.75 -15.41
C VAL A 60 2.73 -1.94 -15.65
N VAL A 61 2.27 -1.81 -16.90
CA VAL A 61 0.84 -1.92 -17.24
C VAL A 61 0.54 -3.31 -17.82
N GLY A 62 1.37 -3.78 -18.76
CA GLY A 62 1.25 -5.12 -19.34
C GLY A 62 -0.03 -5.36 -20.16
N SER A 63 -0.67 -4.30 -20.67
CA SER A 63 -1.82 -4.43 -21.56
C SER A 63 -1.38 -4.84 -22.97
N PRO A 64 -2.10 -5.74 -23.67
CA PRO A 64 -1.80 -6.12 -25.05
C PRO A 64 -1.64 -4.90 -25.97
N GLY A 65 -0.53 -4.84 -26.70
CA GLY A 65 -0.20 -3.79 -27.66
C GLY A 65 0.20 -2.46 -27.04
N ILE A 66 0.51 -2.39 -25.74
CA ILE A 66 0.78 -1.11 -25.09
C ILE A 66 2.15 -0.54 -25.49
N THR A 67 2.12 0.67 -26.04
CA THR A 67 3.32 1.42 -26.46
C THR A 67 3.50 2.72 -25.70
N LEU A 68 2.46 3.20 -25.01
CA LEU A 68 2.45 4.46 -24.29
C LEU A 68 2.07 4.24 -22.83
N MET A 69 2.65 5.06 -21.95
CA MET A 69 2.25 5.11 -20.55
C MET A 69 0.85 5.73 -20.42
N PRO A 70 0.02 5.32 -19.43
CA PRO A 70 -1.25 5.97 -19.15
C PRO A 70 -1.06 7.48 -18.95
N GLY A 71 -2.08 8.26 -19.31
CA GLY A 71 -2.02 9.71 -19.25
C GLY A 71 -1.63 10.22 -17.86
N ALA A 72 -0.83 11.30 -17.84
CA ALA A 72 -0.31 11.90 -16.61
C ALA A 72 -1.35 12.12 -15.49
N PRO A 73 -2.61 12.50 -15.76
CA PRO A 73 -3.62 12.66 -14.70
C PRO A 73 -3.90 11.38 -13.90
N ILE A 74 -3.89 10.22 -14.56
CA ILE A 74 -4.12 8.92 -13.91
C ILE A 74 -2.91 8.58 -13.02
N THR A 75 -1.70 8.79 -13.52
CA THR A 75 -0.46 8.54 -12.78
C THR A 75 -0.36 9.43 -11.54
N TRP A 76 -0.77 10.70 -11.65
CA TRP A 76 -0.91 11.62 -10.52
C TRP A 76 -1.96 11.16 -9.50
N ALA A 77 -3.13 10.71 -9.97
CA ALA A 77 -4.17 10.19 -9.09
C ALA A 77 -3.67 8.99 -8.28
N VAL A 78 -2.93 8.06 -8.91
CA VAL A 78 -2.33 6.92 -8.20
C VAL A 78 -1.33 7.38 -7.15
N ALA A 79 -0.45 8.33 -7.48
CA ALA A 79 0.49 8.90 -6.51
C ALA A 79 -0.24 9.50 -5.29
N ALA A 80 -1.33 10.25 -5.53
CA ALA A 80 -2.14 10.84 -4.47
C ALA A 80 -2.81 9.78 -3.58
N VAL A 81 -3.36 8.71 -4.17
CA VAL A 81 -3.95 7.59 -3.43
C VAL A 81 -2.89 6.88 -2.57
N LEU A 82 -1.68 6.68 -3.08
CA LEU A 82 -0.58 6.07 -2.32
C LEU A 82 -0.18 6.94 -1.11
N VAL A 83 -0.07 8.25 -1.31
CA VAL A 83 0.20 9.20 -0.22
C VAL A 83 -0.93 9.19 0.82
N ALA A 84 -2.19 9.17 0.39
CA ALA A 84 -3.32 9.02 1.31
C ALA A 84 -3.25 7.71 2.10
N GLY A 85 -2.83 6.61 1.48
CA GLY A 85 -2.56 5.35 2.14
C GLY A 85 -1.44 5.43 3.19
N MET A 86 -0.36 6.17 2.92
CA MET A 86 0.70 6.43 3.90
C MET A 86 0.18 7.18 5.13
N VAL A 87 -0.62 8.23 4.91
CA VAL A 87 -1.27 9.02 5.98
C VAL A 87 -2.18 8.12 6.82
N LEU A 88 -2.98 7.27 6.16
CA LEU A 88 -3.85 6.32 6.84
C LEU A 88 -3.06 5.34 7.72
N VAL A 89 -1.98 4.77 7.21
CA VAL A 89 -1.12 3.84 7.96
C VAL A 89 -0.41 4.54 9.13
N ALA A 90 0.08 5.77 8.93
CA ALA A 90 0.69 6.56 10.01
C ALA A 90 -0.32 6.86 11.14
N ALA A 91 -1.58 7.10 10.78
CA ALA A 91 -2.65 7.31 11.74
C ALA A 91 -3.04 6.02 12.46
N LEU A 92 -3.10 4.88 11.77
CA LEU A 92 -3.31 3.56 12.38
C LEU A 92 -2.18 3.18 13.35
N ALA A 93 -0.93 3.58 13.05
CA ALA A 93 0.22 3.41 13.93
C ALA A 93 0.23 4.39 15.13
N GLY A 94 -0.68 5.35 15.17
CA GLY A 94 -0.76 6.37 16.23
C GLY A 94 0.31 7.45 16.15
N TRP A 95 1.00 7.60 15.01
CA TRP A 95 2.03 8.64 14.84
C TRP A 95 1.45 10.01 14.52
N ILE A 96 0.26 10.02 13.91
CA ILE A 96 -0.50 11.24 13.62
C ILE A 96 -1.95 11.06 14.05
N ILE A 97 -2.63 12.17 14.27
CA ILE A 97 -4.05 12.19 14.63
C ILE A 97 -4.83 12.74 13.45
N LEU A 98 -5.79 11.96 12.94
CA LEU A 98 -6.74 12.40 11.92
C LEU A 98 -8.04 12.88 12.59
N PRO A 99 -8.63 13.99 12.14
CA PRO A 99 -9.93 14.43 12.65
C PRO A 99 -11.02 13.44 12.21
N GLY A 100 -11.87 13.05 13.16
CA GLY A 100 -13.03 12.18 12.90
C GLY A 100 -13.14 11.01 13.88
N PRO A 101 -14.20 10.21 13.77
CA PRO A 101 -14.42 9.10 14.67
C PRO A 101 -13.51 7.92 14.34
N VAL A 102 -13.05 7.21 15.37
CA VAL A 102 -12.11 6.07 15.26
C VAL A 102 -12.64 4.96 14.34
N TRP A 103 -13.95 4.76 14.29
CA TRP A 103 -14.55 3.75 13.40
C TRP A 103 -14.30 4.05 11.92
N MET A 104 -14.22 5.32 11.52
CA MET A 104 -13.96 5.73 10.13
C MET A 104 -12.52 5.43 9.75
N LEU A 105 -11.58 5.66 10.66
CA LEU A 105 -10.18 5.28 10.50
C LEU A 105 -10.02 3.77 10.30
N ARG A 106 -10.66 2.96 11.16
CA ARG A 106 -10.62 1.50 11.05
C ARG A 106 -11.32 0.99 9.79
N ALA A 107 -12.44 1.60 9.39
CA ALA A 107 -13.13 1.26 8.14
C ALA A 107 -12.25 1.56 6.91
N GLY A 108 -11.56 2.70 6.90
CA GLY A 108 -10.57 3.02 5.87
C GLY A 108 -9.44 2.00 5.81
N GLY A 109 -8.90 1.62 6.98
CA GLY A 109 -7.86 0.58 7.08
C GLY A 109 -8.33 -0.76 6.53
N TRP A 110 -9.52 -1.23 6.90
CA TRP A 110 -10.10 -2.47 6.37
C TRP A 110 -10.36 -2.39 4.87
N GLY A 111 -10.85 -1.25 4.37
CA GLY A 111 -11.05 -1.01 2.94
C GLY A 111 -9.74 -1.09 2.16
N MET A 112 -8.68 -0.45 2.65
CA MET A 112 -7.34 -0.52 2.05
C MET A 112 -6.79 -1.95 2.06
N ALA A 113 -6.88 -2.64 3.21
CA ALA A 113 -6.45 -4.03 3.33
C ALA A 113 -7.20 -4.93 2.35
N LEU A 114 -8.51 -4.77 2.22
CA LEU A 114 -9.33 -5.54 1.30
C LEU A 114 -8.89 -5.33 -0.15
N VAL A 115 -8.68 -4.08 -0.58
CA VAL A 115 -8.23 -3.76 -1.95
C VAL A 115 -6.85 -4.35 -2.24
N LEU A 116 -5.90 -4.20 -1.31
CA LEU A 116 -4.55 -4.75 -1.45
C LEU A 116 -4.57 -6.28 -1.51
N LEU A 117 -5.28 -6.93 -0.59
CA LEU A 117 -5.40 -8.39 -0.58
C LEU A 117 -6.12 -8.90 -1.83
N ALA A 118 -7.24 -8.28 -2.22
CA ALA A 118 -7.96 -8.67 -3.43
C ALA A 118 -7.07 -8.56 -4.67
N ARG A 119 -6.34 -7.44 -4.85
CA ARG A 119 -5.43 -7.25 -5.98
C ARG A 119 -4.24 -8.19 -5.94
N GLY A 120 -3.63 -8.38 -4.76
CA GLY A 120 -2.48 -9.28 -4.57
C GLY A 120 -2.84 -10.73 -4.84
N LEU A 121 -4.00 -11.19 -4.35
CA LEU A 121 -4.45 -12.56 -4.53
C LEU A 121 -5.08 -12.82 -5.91
N ALA A 122 -5.59 -11.79 -6.60
CA ALA A 122 -6.20 -11.91 -7.93
C ALA A 122 -5.32 -12.67 -8.93
N THR A 123 -4.01 -12.46 -8.91
CA THR A 123 -3.07 -13.13 -9.82
C THR A 123 -3.02 -14.66 -9.66
N TYR A 124 -3.40 -15.18 -8.50
CA TYR A 124 -3.42 -16.61 -8.20
C TYR A 124 -4.78 -17.26 -8.47
N LEU A 125 -5.82 -16.45 -8.70
CA LEU A 125 -7.15 -16.96 -9.03
C LEU A 125 -7.19 -17.47 -10.48
N PRO A 126 -7.71 -18.69 -10.73
CA PRO A 126 -7.66 -19.33 -12.04
C PRO A 126 -8.43 -18.57 -13.12
N PHE A 127 -9.44 -17.76 -12.76
CA PHE A 127 -10.19 -16.94 -13.71
C PHE A 127 -9.40 -15.72 -14.21
N VAL A 128 -8.68 -15.02 -13.33
CA VAL A 128 -7.94 -13.78 -13.66
C VAL A 128 -6.58 -14.08 -14.28
N SER A 129 -5.93 -15.18 -13.86
CA SER A 129 -4.64 -15.62 -14.43
C SER A 129 -4.68 -15.95 -15.94
N ARG A 130 -5.88 -16.11 -16.51
CA ARG A 130 -6.11 -16.36 -17.94
C ARG A 130 -6.17 -15.07 -18.78
N TRP A 131 -6.16 -13.90 -18.14
CA TRP A 131 -6.15 -12.63 -18.89
C TRP A 131 -4.81 -12.46 -19.63
N PRO A 132 -4.85 -12.03 -20.90
CA PRO A 132 -3.64 -11.83 -21.69
C PRO A 132 -2.88 -10.62 -21.13
N LEU A 133 -1.91 -10.91 -20.25
CA LEU A 133 -0.95 -9.95 -19.76
C LEU A 133 0.33 -10.05 -20.60
N GLU A 134 0.81 -8.92 -21.11
CA GLU A 134 2.07 -8.89 -21.84
C GLU A 134 3.26 -9.21 -20.94
N GLN A 135 4.30 -9.76 -21.56
CA GLN A 135 5.61 -9.91 -20.93
C GLN A 135 6.40 -8.61 -21.07
N PRO A 136 7.16 -8.19 -20.03
CA PRO A 136 7.53 -8.96 -18.84
C PRO A 136 6.58 -8.80 -17.63
N PHE A 137 5.52 -7.99 -17.74
CA PHE A 137 4.62 -7.68 -16.62
C PHE A 137 3.98 -8.93 -16.02
N ALA A 138 3.51 -9.89 -16.83
CA ALA A 138 2.88 -11.10 -16.32
C ALA A 138 3.77 -11.87 -15.32
N ARG A 139 5.06 -12.03 -15.65
CA ARG A 139 6.05 -12.69 -14.79
C ARG A 139 6.33 -11.88 -13.53
N LEU A 140 6.59 -10.57 -13.66
CA LEU A 140 6.86 -9.69 -12.53
C LEU A 140 5.68 -9.57 -11.58
N ASN A 141 4.47 -9.53 -12.13
CA ASN A 141 3.26 -9.46 -11.35
C ASN A 141 3.07 -10.70 -10.47
N ARG A 142 3.35 -11.90 -10.99
CA ARG A 142 3.23 -13.15 -10.22
C ARG A 142 4.36 -13.37 -9.22
N ALA A 143 5.59 -13.00 -9.59
CA ALA A 143 6.78 -13.28 -8.81
C ALA A 143 7.11 -12.20 -7.76
N LEU A 144 6.76 -10.93 -8.02
CA LEU A 144 7.17 -9.81 -7.19
C LEU A 144 6.00 -8.91 -6.76
N TYR A 145 5.19 -8.40 -7.71
CA TYR A 145 4.16 -7.41 -7.35
C TYR A 145 3.03 -8.00 -6.51
N SER A 146 2.53 -9.19 -6.85
CA SER A 146 1.45 -9.84 -6.11
C SER A 146 1.86 -10.23 -4.69
N PRO A 147 3.02 -10.89 -4.45
CA PRO A 147 3.51 -11.13 -3.10
C PRO A 147 3.69 -9.85 -2.28
N LEU A 148 4.28 -8.80 -2.89
CA LEU A 148 4.51 -7.53 -2.21
C LEU A 148 3.18 -6.88 -1.78
N ILE A 149 2.20 -6.83 -2.68
CA ILE A 149 0.91 -6.20 -2.41
C ILE A 149 0.10 -7.01 -1.39
N THR A 150 0.15 -8.34 -1.46
CA THR A 150 -0.43 -9.20 -0.42
C THR A 150 0.23 -8.94 0.94
N ALA A 151 1.57 -8.83 0.99
CA ALA A 151 2.29 -8.53 2.22
C ALA A 151 1.92 -7.14 2.79
N LEU A 152 1.75 -6.12 1.94
CA LEU A 152 1.27 -4.81 2.36
C LEU A 152 -0.15 -4.90 2.97
N GLY A 153 -1.05 -5.63 2.31
CA GLY A 153 -2.41 -5.86 2.81
C GLY A 153 -2.42 -6.55 4.17
N LEU A 154 -1.62 -7.60 4.35
CA LEU A 154 -1.44 -8.28 5.64
C LEU A 154 -0.83 -7.37 6.71
N GLY A 155 0.12 -6.51 6.34
CA GLY A 155 0.69 -5.50 7.24
C GLY A 155 -0.37 -4.54 7.76
N VAL A 156 -1.27 -4.06 6.90
CA VAL A 156 -2.40 -3.21 7.31
C VAL A 156 -3.37 -3.95 8.23
N VAL A 157 -3.68 -5.23 7.94
CA VAL A 157 -4.52 -6.06 8.84
C VAL A 157 -3.86 -6.20 10.22
N ALA A 158 -2.55 -6.44 10.27
CA ALA A 158 -1.82 -6.56 11.53
C ALA A 158 -1.85 -5.29 12.38
N LEU A 159 -1.97 -4.11 11.75
CA LEU A 159 -2.13 -2.83 12.48
C LEU A 159 -3.56 -2.61 13.00
N LEU A 160 -4.56 -3.35 12.51
CA LEU A 160 -5.97 -3.18 12.87
C LEU A 160 -6.45 -4.11 13.99
N LEU A 161 -5.70 -5.18 14.24
CA LEU A 161 -5.93 -6.21 15.27
C LEU A 161 -5.27 -5.80 16.59
#